data_AF-A0A4S4KPA0-F1
#
_entry.id   AF-A0A4S4KPA0-F1
#
_cell.length_a   1.000
_cell.length_b   1.000
_cell.length_c   1.000
_cell.angle_alpha   90.00
_cell.angle_beta   90.00
_cell.angle_gamma   90.00
#
_symmetry.space_group_name_H-M   'P 1'
#
loop_
_entity.id
_entity.type
_entity.pdbx_description
1 polymer ?
#
loop_
_entity_poly.entity_id
_entity_poly.type
_entity_poly.pdbx_seq_one_letter_code
_entity_poly.pdbx_strand_id
1 'polypeptide(L)'
;MEAAKKRCPPKCYVEALETCVMRVEKCLRDRCPDDDLTQELGLPFDKETWLTQGIGKVGSPCSPRRTALPAVQPLPLVNTDYPDPSEELVGRHTPEHHIRKMMVDPVQPRFFGKSSTIMFVQSAIDLKDGFNKDDEANNKINIEKLPSKHPEFWKPHPWVLETLEHETRHIYFPEKDLMESLIDLYFTRSGLYLPILHRPTFERDVRVDLHKHDQGFGSVVLLVCALGARFSNDPRVLLEGIKDQHSAGWKWFHQAHWVRRSLLVPPRLSDLQIASLSAIFLHGSSTPQLSWNEIGMGIRLAQDVGAHRRKVYGSVLTVEEELWKRAFW
;
A
#
# COMPACT_ATOMS: atom_id res chain seq x y z
N MET A 1 13.63 -13.43 32.15
CA MET A 1 12.46 -13.68 31.28
C MET A 1 12.27 -15.18 31.18
N GLU A 2 11.18 -15.67 31.74
CA GLU A 2 10.85 -17.10 31.85
C GLU A 2 10.24 -17.58 30.52
N ALA A 3 10.78 -18.65 29.94
CA ALA A 3 10.34 -19.15 28.64
C ALA A 3 8.93 -19.76 28.73
N ALA A 4 8.02 -19.34 27.83
CA ALA A 4 6.66 -19.87 27.75
C ALA A 4 6.66 -21.37 27.41
N LYS A 5 6.34 -22.23 28.39
CA LYS A 5 6.07 -23.65 28.16
C LYS A 5 4.81 -23.81 27.31
N LYS A 6 4.95 -24.40 26.11
CA LYS A 6 3.82 -24.85 25.29
C LYS A 6 2.97 -25.81 26.13
N ARG A 7 1.73 -25.42 26.45
CA ARG A 7 0.78 -26.28 27.15
C ARG A 7 0.26 -27.34 26.17
N CYS A 8 0.60 -28.60 26.39
CA CYS A 8 -0.07 -29.71 25.71
C CYS A 8 -1.55 -29.78 26.17
N PRO A 9 -2.47 -30.25 25.32
CA PRO A 9 -3.86 -30.48 25.71
C PRO A 9 -3.94 -31.37 26.96
N PRO A 10 -4.87 -31.12 27.89
CA PRO A 10 -5.05 -31.95 29.08
C PRO A 10 -5.30 -33.41 28.68
N LYS A 11 -4.60 -34.35 29.31
CA LYS A 11 -4.69 -35.79 28.98
C LYS A 11 -6.13 -36.32 28.97
N CYS A 12 -6.96 -35.85 29.91
CA CYS A 12 -8.38 -36.21 29.99
C CYS A 12 -9.20 -35.78 28.76
N TYR A 13 -8.81 -34.70 28.07
CA TYR A 13 -9.49 -34.26 26.84
C TYR A 13 -9.21 -35.21 25.68
N VAL A 14 -7.96 -35.69 25.57
CA VAL A 14 -7.55 -36.67 24.55
C VAL A 14 -8.25 -38.00 24.78
N GLU A 15 -8.27 -38.49 26.02
CA GLU A 15 -8.97 -39.73 26.39
C GLU A 15 -10.49 -39.67 26.12
N ALA A 16 -11.11 -38.49 26.33
CA ALA A 16 -12.53 -38.28 26.03
C ALA A 16 -12.81 -38.33 24.51
N LEU A 17 -11.92 -37.78 23.69
CA LEU A 17 -12.03 -37.85 22.23
C LEU A 17 -11.84 -39.28 21.72
N GLU A 18 -10.82 -40.00 22.20
CA GLU A 18 -10.60 -41.41 21.86
C GLU A 18 -11.83 -42.27 22.19
N THR A 19 -12.42 -42.05 23.37
CA THR A 19 -13.64 -42.74 23.80
C THR A 19 -14.84 -42.41 22.92
N CYS A 20 -14.97 -41.16 22.47
CA CYS A 20 -16.07 -40.73 21.60
C CYS A 20 -15.95 -41.38 20.22
N VAL A 21 -14.75 -41.38 19.62
CA VAL A 21 -14.48 -42.00 18.33
C VAL A 21 -14.77 -43.50 18.37
N MET A 22 -14.31 -44.20 19.41
CA MET A 22 -14.59 -45.63 19.59
C MET A 22 -16.10 -45.96 19.67
N ARG A 23 -16.90 -45.08 20.30
CA ARG A 23 -18.36 -45.26 20.36
C ARG A 23 -19.03 -45.05 19.01
N VAL A 24 -18.57 -44.06 18.25
CA VAL A 24 -19.09 -43.77 16.90
C VAL A 24 -18.75 -44.93 15.96
N GLU A 25 -17.51 -45.43 15.99
CA GLU A 25 -17.08 -46.56 15.18
C GLU A 25 -17.87 -47.83 15.50
N LYS A 26 -18.12 -48.09 16.79
CA LYS A 26 -18.99 -49.20 17.22
C LYS A 26 -20.43 -49.04 16.71
N CYS A 27 -21.01 -47.84 16.82
CA CYS A 27 -22.37 -47.56 16.35
C CYS A 27 -22.50 -47.72 14.82
N LEU A 28 -21.45 -47.35 14.07
CA LEU A 28 -21.40 -47.53 12.62
C LEU A 28 -21.32 -49.02 12.25
N ARG A 29 -20.49 -49.81 12.93
CA ARG A 29 -20.43 -51.26 12.72
C ARG A 29 -21.73 -51.99 13.07
N ASP A 30 -22.41 -51.56 14.13
CA ASP A 30 -23.70 -52.14 14.54
C ASP A 30 -24.84 -51.84 13.54
N ARG A 31 -24.75 -50.73 12.77
CA ARG A 31 -25.78 -50.30 11.80
C ARG A 31 -25.49 -50.71 10.35
N CYS A 32 -24.21 -50.88 9.98
CA CYS A 32 -23.79 -51.28 8.63
C CYS A 32 -22.76 -52.42 8.71
N PRO A 33 -23.20 -53.68 8.87
CA PRO A 33 -22.29 -54.83 9.03
C PRO A 33 -21.60 -55.27 7.73
N ASP A 34 -22.14 -54.91 6.55
CA ASP A 34 -21.66 -55.40 5.24
C ASP A 34 -20.79 -54.40 4.45
N ASP A 35 -20.63 -53.16 4.93
CA ASP A 35 -19.80 -52.13 4.27
C ASP A 35 -18.41 -52.04 4.92
N ASP A 36 -17.36 -52.44 4.18
CA ASP A 36 -15.97 -52.32 4.64
C ASP A 36 -15.46 -50.88 4.50
N LEU A 37 -15.66 -50.07 5.54
CA LEU A 37 -15.31 -48.64 5.59
C LEU A 37 -13.81 -48.38 5.83
N THR A 38 -12.95 -49.42 5.83
CA THR A 38 -11.50 -49.28 6.08
C THR A 38 -10.78 -48.45 5.01
N GLN A 39 -11.32 -48.35 3.79
CA GLN A 39 -10.75 -47.52 2.72
C GLN A 39 -10.97 -46.00 2.92
N GLU A 40 -12.08 -45.59 3.55
CA GLU A 40 -12.39 -44.17 3.75
C GLU A 40 -11.94 -43.63 5.12
N LEU A 41 -12.01 -44.46 6.16
CA LEU A 41 -11.63 -44.08 7.53
C LEU A 41 -10.15 -44.34 7.83
N GLY A 42 -9.46 -45.10 6.97
CA GLY A 42 -8.13 -45.63 7.24
C GLY A 42 -8.16 -46.88 8.12
N LEU A 43 -7.00 -47.52 8.28
CA LEU A 43 -6.84 -48.69 9.15
C LEU A 43 -7.19 -48.32 10.61
N PRO A 44 -7.69 -49.29 11.42
CA PRO A 44 -7.92 -49.09 12.84
C PRO A 44 -6.69 -48.47 13.50
N PHE A 45 -6.87 -47.34 14.17
CA PHE A 45 -5.76 -46.63 14.80
C PHE A 45 -5.28 -47.42 16.01
N ASP A 46 -4.19 -48.16 15.84
CA ASP A 46 -3.47 -48.79 16.93
C ASP A 46 -2.17 -48.03 17.19
N LYS A 47 -1.99 -47.65 18.46
CA LYS A 47 -0.93 -46.74 18.91
C LYS A 47 0.45 -47.38 18.74
N GLU A 48 0.55 -48.71 18.83
CA GLU A 48 1.80 -49.44 18.66
C GLU A 48 2.23 -49.56 17.19
N THR A 49 1.26 -49.72 16.28
CA THR A 49 1.51 -49.76 14.82
C THR A 49 1.85 -48.39 14.23
N TRP A 50 1.29 -47.30 14.78
CA TRP A 50 1.60 -45.94 14.32
C TRP A 50 2.99 -45.47 14.77
N LEU A 51 3.47 -45.91 15.94
CA LEU A 51 4.82 -45.58 16.43
C LEU A 51 5.92 -46.34 15.66
N THR A 52 5.59 -47.48 15.06
CA THR A 52 6.54 -48.31 14.31
C THR A 52 6.62 -47.96 12.82
N GLN A 53 5.56 -47.39 12.23
CA GLN A 53 5.55 -46.88 10.85
C GLN A 53 5.85 -45.37 10.83
N GLY A 54 7.13 -45.01 10.76
CA GLY A 54 7.57 -43.61 10.66
C GLY A 54 6.91 -42.84 9.50
N ILE A 55 6.78 -41.52 9.66
CA ILE A 55 6.09 -40.59 8.76
C ILE A 55 6.66 -40.68 7.34
N GLY A 56 6.01 -41.47 6.49
CA GLY A 56 6.42 -41.59 5.10
C GLY A 56 5.58 -42.59 4.32
N LYS A 57 4.74 -42.05 3.44
CA LYS A 57 3.99 -42.73 2.35
C LYS A 57 2.61 -43.29 2.71
N VAL A 58 1.61 -42.42 2.60
CA VAL A 58 0.33 -42.78 1.96
C VAL A 58 0.00 -41.66 0.98
N GLY A 59 0.11 -41.94 -0.33
CA GLY A 59 -0.34 -41.03 -1.38
C GLY A 59 -1.85 -41.17 -1.56
N SER A 60 -2.57 -40.04 -1.70
CA SER A 60 -4.00 -40.03 -2.01
C SER A 60 -4.23 -39.41 -3.40
N PRO A 61 -4.95 -40.08 -4.31
CA PRO A 61 -5.25 -39.58 -5.65
C PRO A 61 -6.68 -39.03 -5.72
N CYS A 62 -6.89 -37.70 -5.63
CA CYS A 62 -8.02 -37.02 -6.30
C CYS A 62 -7.96 -35.48 -6.21
N SER A 63 -8.34 -34.83 -7.31
CA SER A 63 -8.33 -33.36 -7.56
C SER A 63 -9.35 -32.55 -6.73
N PRO A 64 -9.14 -31.22 -6.56
CA PRO A 64 -10.02 -30.38 -5.75
C PRO A 64 -11.19 -29.80 -6.55
N ARG A 65 -12.42 -29.90 -6.03
CA ARG A 65 -13.54 -29.01 -6.38
C ARG A 65 -14.26 -28.54 -5.10
N ARG A 66 -14.38 -27.21 -4.99
CA ARG A 66 -14.98 -26.32 -3.96
C ARG A 66 -16.19 -26.92 -3.21
N THR A 67 -16.55 -26.60 -1.96
CA THR A 67 -16.61 -25.27 -1.28
C THR A 67 -17.02 -25.46 0.19
N ALA A 68 -16.40 -24.76 1.14
CA ALA A 68 -17.05 -24.17 2.33
C ALA A 68 -16.02 -23.32 3.09
N LEU A 69 -16.33 -22.03 3.30
CA LEU A 69 -15.57 -21.16 4.22
C LEU A 69 -16.00 -21.47 5.66
N PRO A 70 -15.09 -21.73 6.61
CA PRO A 70 -15.42 -21.65 8.03
C PRO A 70 -15.18 -20.22 8.55
N ALA A 71 -16.06 -19.82 9.46
CA ALA A 71 -16.10 -18.54 10.14
C ALA A 71 -14.75 -18.15 10.79
N VAL A 72 -14.38 -16.89 10.60
CA VAL A 72 -13.26 -16.24 11.28
C VAL A 72 -13.61 -16.14 12.77
N GLN A 73 -12.91 -16.88 13.62
CA GLN A 73 -12.88 -16.57 15.05
C GLN A 73 -12.01 -15.33 15.28
N PRO A 74 -12.40 -14.39 16.16
CA PRO A 74 -11.55 -13.26 16.50
C PRO A 74 -10.24 -13.75 17.14
N LEU A 75 -9.10 -13.33 16.58
CA LEU A 75 -7.80 -13.52 17.22
C LEU A 75 -7.79 -12.82 18.58
N PRO A 76 -7.13 -13.38 19.61
CA PRO A 76 -6.93 -12.67 20.88
C PRO A 76 -6.20 -11.36 20.62
N LEU A 77 -6.68 -10.26 21.21
CA LEU A 77 -5.95 -8.99 21.26
C LEU A 77 -4.56 -9.26 21.83
N VAL A 78 -3.55 -9.28 20.95
CA VAL A 78 -2.19 -9.01 21.35
C VAL A 78 -2.16 -7.53 21.70
N ASN A 79 -1.98 -7.22 22.98
CA ASN A 79 -1.59 -5.89 23.42
C ASN A 79 -0.43 -5.43 22.55
N THR A 80 -0.68 -4.46 21.69
CA THR A 80 0.35 -3.73 20.97
C THR A 80 1.08 -2.85 21.99
N ASP A 81 1.98 -3.45 22.75
CA ASP A 81 3.10 -2.71 23.31
C ASP A 81 3.91 -2.24 22.10
N TYR A 82 3.77 -0.96 21.78
CA TYR A 82 4.65 -0.25 20.86
C TYR A 82 6.10 -0.47 21.34
N PRO A 83 6.97 -1.10 20.54
CA PRO A 83 8.38 -1.14 20.89
C PRO A 83 8.93 0.28 20.79
N ASP A 84 9.54 0.73 21.89
CA ASP A 84 10.38 1.92 21.96
C ASP A 84 11.35 1.96 20.75
N PRO A 85 11.45 3.08 20.01
CA PRO A 85 12.32 3.23 18.84
C PRO A 85 13.83 3.06 19.12
N SER A 86 14.23 2.80 20.36
CA SER A 86 15.62 2.76 20.81
C SER A 86 16.30 1.38 20.79
N GLU A 87 15.55 0.27 20.69
CA GLU A 87 16.14 -1.08 20.82
C GLU A 87 16.50 -1.79 19.50
N GLU A 88 16.31 -1.15 18.34
CA GLU A 88 16.62 -1.74 17.03
C GLU A 88 18.12 -1.60 16.64
N LEU A 89 19.03 -1.60 17.62
CA LEU A 89 20.48 -1.43 17.38
C LEU A 89 21.29 -2.73 17.32
N VAL A 90 20.69 -3.91 17.57
CA VAL A 90 21.43 -5.18 17.58
C VAL A 90 20.85 -6.17 16.58
N GLY A 91 21.34 -6.08 15.36
CA GLY A 91 21.00 -7.00 14.28
C GLY A 91 21.56 -6.54 12.94
N ARG A 92 22.89 -6.59 12.79
CA ARG A 92 23.61 -6.26 11.54
C ARG A 92 23.21 -7.20 10.41
N HIS A 93 22.12 -6.90 9.69
CA HIS A 93 21.96 -7.17 8.26
C HIS A 93 21.01 -6.08 7.69
N THR A 94 21.55 -5.27 6.78
CA THR A 94 21.05 -3.99 6.27
C THR A 94 19.53 -3.98 5.93
N PRO A 95 18.71 -3.16 6.63
CA PRO A 95 17.28 -2.98 6.37
C PRO A 95 16.94 -2.52 4.94
N GLU A 96 17.89 -1.86 4.29
CA GLU A 96 17.79 -1.33 2.93
C GLU A 96 17.48 -2.43 1.89
N HIS A 97 18.04 -3.62 2.09
CA HIS A 97 17.87 -4.72 1.13
C HIS A 97 16.46 -5.33 1.19
N HIS A 98 15.83 -5.34 2.37
CA HIS A 98 14.48 -5.85 2.55
C HIS A 98 13.42 -4.94 1.91
N ILE A 99 13.65 -3.62 1.88
CA ILE A 99 12.71 -2.65 1.29
C ILE A 99 12.68 -2.76 -0.23
N ARG A 100 13.82 -2.94 -0.90
CA ARG A 100 13.85 -3.20 -2.34
C ARG A 100 13.26 -4.57 -2.71
N LYS A 101 13.37 -5.56 -1.83
CA LYS A 101 12.75 -6.89 -1.99
C LYS A 101 11.22 -6.89 -1.73
N MET A 102 10.65 -5.75 -1.27
CA MET A 102 9.22 -5.57 -1.00
C MET A 102 8.41 -5.09 -2.22
N MET A 103 9.02 -4.97 -3.40
CA MET A 103 8.35 -4.58 -4.65
C MET A 103 8.02 -5.81 -5.49
N VAL A 104 6.74 -6.03 -5.80
CA VAL A 104 6.30 -7.15 -6.67
C VAL A 104 6.18 -6.77 -8.14
N ASP A 105 6.15 -5.48 -8.44
CA ASP A 105 6.28 -4.98 -9.81
C ASP A 105 7.55 -4.12 -9.94
N PRO A 106 8.57 -4.54 -10.71
CA PRO A 106 9.76 -3.74 -10.97
C PRO A 106 9.48 -2.54 -11.88
N VAL A 107 8.32 -2.48 -12.55
CA VAL A 107 7.99 -1.36 -13.44
C VAL A 107 7.60 -0.12 -12.63
N GLN A 108 6.95 -0.29 -11.46
CA GLN A 108 6.41 0.82 -10.66
C GLN A 108 6.31 0.48 -9.15
N PRO A 109 6.97 1.23 -8.24
CA PRO A 109 7.06 0.88 -6.82
C PRO A 109 5.75 1.17 -6.07
N ARG A 110 5.07 0.13 -5.59
CA ARG A 110 4.02 0.22 -4.56
C ARG A 110 4.57 -0.22 -3.21
N PHE A 111 4.17 0.48 -2.14
CA PHE A 111 4.60 0.14 -0.79
C PHE A 111 3.74 -0.98 -0.19
N PHE A 112 4.38 -2.06 0.24
CA PHE A 112 3.75 -3.13 1.01
C PHE A 112 4.34 -3.19 2.43
N GLY A 113 3.48 -3.21 3.45
CA GLY A 113 3.91 -3.30 4.84
C GLY A 113 4.49 -4.67 5.22
N LYS A 114 5.23 -4.75 6.34
CA LYS A 114 5.85 -6.01 6.83
C LYS A 114 4.83 -7.13 7.10
N SER A 115 3.60 -6.76 7.48
CA SER A 115 2.51 -7.71 7.78
C SER A 115 1.61 -8.00 6.57
N SER A 116 1.99 -7.56 5.37
CA SER A 116 1.19 -7.79 4.16
C SER A 116 1.25 -9.25 3.70
N THR A 117 0.20 -9.72 3.01
CA THR A 117 0.15 -11.06 2.42
C THR A 117 1.34 -11.33 1.50
N ILE A 118 1.81 -10.30 0.80
CA ILE A 118 2.94 -10.42 -0.11
C ILE A 118 4.23 -10.74 0.65
N MET A 119 4.42 -10.13 1.81
CA MET A 119 5.54 -10.43 2.71
C MET A 119 5.42 -11.79 3.38
N PHE A 120 4.21 -12.21 3.71
CA PHE A 120 3.97 -13.58 4.16
C PHE A 120 4.38 -14.60 3.09
N VAL A 121 3.95 -14.41 1.84
CA VAL A 121 4.32 -15.29 0.72
C VAL A 121 5.82 -15.29 0.49
N GLN A 122 6.48 -14.13 0.47
CA GLN A 122 7.94 -14.05 0.33
C GLN A 122 8.66 -14.76 1.47
N SER A 123 8.16 -14.64 2.71
CA SER A 123 8.75 -15.31 3.88
C SER A 123 8.58 -16.82 3.82
N ALA A 124 7.44 -17.30 3.30
CA ALA A 124 7.20 -18.73 3.08
C ALA A 124 8.12 -19.30 1.99
N ILE A 125 8.39 -18.54 0.92
CA ILE A 125 9.36 -18.89 -0.13
C ILE A 125 10.77 -18.95 0.45
N ASP A 126 11.20 -17.88 1.13
CA ASP A 126 12.53 -17.80 1.75
C ASP A 126 12.73 -18.93 2.80
N LEU A 127 11.68 -19.31 3.54
CA LEU A 127 11.70 -20.44 4.46
C LEU A 127 11.88 -21.78 3.74
N LYS A 128 11.15 -22.00 2.63
CA LYS A 128 11.28 -23.21 1.80
C LYS A 128 12.69 -23.35 1.23
N ASP A 129 13.29 -22.24 0.77
CA ASP A 129 14.65 -22.23 0.26
C ASP A 129 15.68 -22.54 1.35
N GLY A 130 15.45 -22.05 2.57
CA GLY A 130 16.26 -22.36 3.74
C GLY A 130 16.25 -23.83 4.18
N PHE A 131 15.29 -24.64 3.71
CA PHE A 131 15.26 -26.09 3.91
C PHE A 131 15.99 -26.88 2.79
N ASN A 132 16.26 -26.26 1.63
CA ASN A 132 16.96 -26.86 0.48
C ASN A 132 18.45 -26.47 0.44
N LYS A 133 19.15 -26.55 1.58
CA LYS A 133 20.54 -26.07 1.73
C LYS A 133 21.64 -26.94 1.10
N ASP A 134 21.29 -28.06 0.46
CA ASP A 134 22.30 -28.91 -0.20
C ASP A 134 22.71 -28.42 -1.59
N ASP A 135 22.07 -27.37 -2.13
CA ASP A 135 22.39 -26.77 -3.44
C ASP A 135 22.84 -25.30 -3.29
N GLU A 136 23.93 -25.07 -2.56
CA GLU A 136 24.45 -23.72 -2.21
C GLU A 136 25.02 -22.90 -3.37
N ALA A 137 25.01 -23.38 -4.62
CA ALA A 137 25.68 -22.71 -5.72
C ALA A 137 24.80 -21.89 -6.69
N ASN A 138 23.46 -21.94 -6.64
CA ASN A 138 22.68 -21.21 -7.67
C ASN A 138 21.25 -20.73 -7.35
N ASN A 139 20.74 -20.87 -6.13
CA ASN A 139 19.34 -20.55 -5.82
C ASN A 139 19.13 -19.15 -5.23
N LYS A 140 19.41 -18.10 -6.00
CA LYS A 140 18.62 -16.87 -5.88
C LYS A 140 17.36 -17.04 -6.70
N ILE A 141 16.23 -17.39 -6.07
CA ILE A 141 14.94 -17.38 -6.77
C ILE A 141 14.67 -15.94 -7.20
N ASN A 142 14.88 -15.69 -8.49
CA ASN A 142 14.38 -14.51 -9.16
C ASN A 142 12.84 -14.57 -9.08
N ILE A 143 12.17 -13.55 -8.55
CA ILE A 143 10.69 -13.47 -8.45
C ILE A 143 10.03 -13.67 -9.82
N GLU A 144 10.78 -13.47 -10.91
CA GLU A 144 10.41 -13.80 -12.29
C GLU A 144 10.25 -15.31 -12.57
N LYS A 145 10.94 -16.17 -11.83
CA LYS A 145 10.94 -17.64 -11.99
C LYS A 145 9.93 -18.37 -11.08
N LEU A 146 9.04 -17.65 -10.39
CA LEU A 146 7.96 -18.29 -9.64
C LEU A 146 7.11 -19.11 -10.64
N PRO A 147 6.98 -20.44 -10.45
CA PRO A 147 6.26 -21.26 -11.40
C PRO A 147 4.80 -20.79 -11.40
N SER A 148 4.27 -20.47 -12.58
CA SER A 148 2.86 -20.11 -12.84
C SER A 148 2.46 -18.64 -12.63
N LYS A 149 3.23 -17.66 -13.12
CA LYS A 149 2.62 -16.36 -13.47
C LYS A 149 1.73 -16.56 -14.71
N HIS A 150 0.44 -16.82 -14.51
CA HIS A 150 -0.53 -16.88 -15.60
C HIS A 150 -0.59 -15.52 -16.30
N PRO A 151 -0.20 -15.40 -17.58
CA PRO A 151 -0.13 -14.10 -18.26
C PRO A 151 -1.45 -13.33 -18.21
N GLU A 152 -2.57 -14.05 -18.21
CA GLU A 152 -3.94 -13.53 -18.11
C GLU A 152 -4.25 -12.78 -16.82
N PHE A 153 -3.62 -13.13 -15.69
CA PHE A 153 -3.90 -12.51 -14.38
C PHE A 153 -2.82 -11.53 -13.93
N TRP A 154 -1.63 -11.59 -14.55
CA TRP A 154 -0.46 -10.82 -14.11
C TRP A 154 -0.12 -9.66 -15.03
N LYS A 155 -0.62 -9.63 -16.27
CA LYS A 155 -0.50 -8.45 -17.15
C LYS A 155 -1.78 -7.62 -17.08
N PRO A 156 -1.70 -6.28 -16.98
CA PRO A 156 -2.88 -5.45 -17.10
C PRO A 156 -3.51 -5.67 -18.48
N HIS A 157 -4.82 -5.91 -18.49
CA HIS A 157 -5.57 -6.07 -19.74
C HIS A 157 -5.63 -4.75 -20.53
N PRO A 158 -5.86 -4.78 -21.87
CA PRO A 158 -5.91 -3.57 -22.69
C PRO A 158 -6.87 -2.49 -22.18
N TRP A 159 -8.07 -2.85 -21.73
CA TRP A 159 -9.04 -1.89 -21.17
C TRP A 159 -8.57 -1.23 -19.85
N VAL A 160 -7.68 -1.91 -19.11
CA VAL A 160 -7.02 -1.34 -17.94
C VAL A 160 -5.98 -0.33 -18.37
N LEU A 161 -5.18 -0.66 -19.39
CA LEU A 161 -4.16 0.21 -19.97
C LEU A 161 -4.76 1.46 -20.61
N GLU A 162 -5.88 1.34 -21.32
CA GLU A 162 -6.65 2.48 -21.85
C GLU A 162 -7.10 3.45 -20.74
N THR A 163 -7.41 2.93 -19.55
CA THR A 163 -7.74 3.78 -18.38
C THR A 163 -6.49 4.51 -17.83
N LEU A 164 -5.27 4.02 -18.13
CA LEU A 164 -4.02 4.69 -17.78
C LEU A 164 -3.62 5.76 -18.81
N GLU A 165 -4.13 5.66 -20.04
CA GLU A 165 -3.84 6.62 -21.10
C GLU A 165 -4.51 7.97 -20.77
N HIS A 166 -3.68 9.00 -20.60
CA HIS A 166 -4.13 10.32 -20.18
C HIS A 166 -4.83 11.03 -21.35
N GLU A 167 -6.12 11.33 -21.22
CA GLU A 167 -6.71 12.44 -21.97
C GLU A 167 -6.03 13.74 -21.52
N THR A 168 -5.12 14.26 -22.35
CA THR A 168 -4.53 15.59 -22.15
C THR A 168 -5.61 16.65 -22.24
N ARG A 169 -6.15 17.09 -21.10
CA ARG A 169 -6.97 18.32 -21.09
C ARG A 169 -6.05 19.51 -21.29
N HIS A 170 -6.47 20.43 -22.16
CA HIS A 170 -5.80 21.71 -22.30
C HIS A 170 -5.95 22.51 -20.99
N ILE A 171 -4.82 22.73 -20.32
CA ILE A 171 -4.71 23.55 -19.11
C ILE A 171 -4.34 24.97 -19.53
N TYR A 172 -5.06 25.98 -19.01
CA TYR A 172 -4.83 27.38 -19.30
C TYR A 172 -4.19 28.07 -18.08
N PHE A 173 -2.94 28.48 -18.26
CA PHE A 173 -2.16 29.22 -17.27
C PHE A 173 -2.46 30.73 -17.33
N PRO A 174 -2.26 31.48 -16.23
CA PRO A 174 -2.29 32.94 -16.25
C PRO A 174 -1.27 33.52 -17.25
N GLU A 175 -1.48 34.78 -17.64
CA GLU A 175 -0.44 35.59 -18.30
C GLU A 175 0.84 35.63 -17.46
N LYS A 176 2.00 35.71 -18.11
CA LYS A 176 3.29 35.50 -17.45
C LYS A 176 3.54 36.46 -16.27
N ASP A 177 3.25 37.75 -16.46
CA ASP A 177 3.39 38.79 -15.44
C ASP A 177 2.48 38.51 -14.23
N LEU A 178 1.23 38.11 -14.50
CA LEU A 178 0.27 37.73 -13.49
C LEU A 178 0.76 36.48 -12.74
N MET A 179 1.16 35.43 -13.45
CA MET A 179 1.64 34.18 -12.87
C MET A 179 2.83 34.42 -11.94
N GLU A 180 3.82 35.20 -12.36
CA GLU A 180 4.99 35.56 -11.53
C GLU A 180 4.57 36.29 -10.25
N SER A 181 3.65 37.26 -10.35
CA SER A 181 3.12 37.99 -9.19
C SER A 181 2.36 37.07 -8.20
N LEU A 182 1.59 36.12 -8.71
CA LEU A 182 0.79 35.20 -7.89
C LEU A 182 1.68 34.16 -7.19
N ILE A 183 2.72 33.68 -7.87
CA ILE A 183 3.72 32.78 -7.28
C ILE A 183 4.43 33.49 -6.12
N ASP A 184 4.84 34.75 -6.30
CA ASP A 184 5.47 35.51 -5.22
C ASP A 184 4.51 35.72 -4.04
N LEU A 185 3.25 36.09 -4.31
CA LEU A 185 2.21 36.23 -3.27
C LEU A 185 1.99 34.93 -2.51
N TYR A 186 1.96 33.77 -3.20
CA TYR A 186 1.86 32.48 -2.52
C TYR A 186 3.04 32.26 -1.57
N PHE A 187 4.29 32.40 -2.03
CA PHE A 187 5.45 32.12 -1.18
C PHE A 187 5.63 33.13 -0.04
N THR A 188 5.19 34.37 -0.22
CA THR A 188 5.30 35.43 0.80
C THR A 188 4.14 35.43 1.80
N ARG A 189 2.95 34.93 1.43
CA ARG A 189 1.75 34.96 2.30
C ARG A 189 1.30 33.60 2.82
N SER A 190 1.41 32.53 2.02
CA SER A 190 0.95 31.18 2.39
C SER A 190 2.08 30.20 2.64
N GLY A 191 3.08 30.17 1.75
CA GLY A 191 4.21 29.23 1.81
C GLY A 191 5.08 29.36 3.06
N LEU A 192 4.99 30.48 3.79
CA LEU A 192 5.67 30.68 5.07
C LEU A 192 5.14 29.76 6.18
N TYR A 193 3.83 29.50 6.21
CA TYR A 193 3.19 28.71 7.26
C TYR A 193 3.12 27.23 6.92
N LEU A 194 3.01 26.90 5.63
CA LEU A 194 2.87 25.53 5.14
C LEU A 194 3.88 25.30 3.99
N PRO A 195 5.14 24.96 4.31
CA PRO A 195 6.24 24.90 3.34
C PRO A 195 6.24 23.61 2.50
N ILE A 196 5.10 23.30 1.87
CA ILE A 196 4.88 22.13 1.00
C ILE A 196 5.84 22.14 -0.20
N LEU A 197 6.12 23.34 -0.72
CA LEU A 197 6.96 23.56 -1.89
C LEU A 197 8.30 24.21 -1.51
N HIS A 198 9.36 23.82 -2.19
CA HIS A 198 10.65 24.49 -2.09
C HIS A 198 10.76 25.58 -3.17
N ARG A 199 10.69 26.85 -2.76
CA ARG A 199 10.61 28.02 -3.66
C ARG A 199 11.67 28.02 -4.78
N PRO A 200 12.98 27.88 -4.51
CA PRO A 200 13.99 27.91 -5.57
C PRO A 200 13.83 26.79 -6.60
N THR A 201 13.46 25.58 -6.16
CA THR A 201 13.19 24.44 -7.05
C THR A 201 11.95 24.73 -7.89
N PHE A 202 10.86 25.16 -7.25
CA PHE A 202 9.59 25.45 -7.92
C PHE A 202 9.75 26.54 -9.00
N GLU A 203 10.36 27.69 -8.66
CA GLU A 203 10.56 28.78 -9.62
C GLU A 203 11.49 28.39 -10.77
N ARG A 204 12.50 27.55 -10.50
CA ARG A 204 13.35 26.99 -11.56
C ARG A 204 12.55 26.12 -12.50
N ASP A 205 11.72 25.24 -11.97
CA ASP A 205 10.91 24.31 -12.76
C ASP A 205 9.83 25.05 -13.56
N VAL A 206 9.28 26.16 -13.04
CA VAL A 206 8.43 27.08 -13.80
C VAL A 206 9.21 27.77 -14.94
N ARG A 207 10.43 28.26 -14.67
CA ARG A 207 11.28 28.94 -15.68
C ARG A 207 11.67 28.07 -16.86
N VAL A 208 11.83 26.77 -16.65
CA VAL A 208 12.09 25.80 -17.74
C VAL A 208 10.81 25.27 -18.39
N ASP A 209 9.68 25.92 -18.14
CA ASP A 209 8.37 25.57 -18.70
C ASP A 209 7.89 24.14 -18.37
N LEU A 210 8.36 23.55 -17.26
CA LEU A 210 7.96 22.20 -16.88
C LEU A 210 6.44 22.07 -16.72
N HIS A 211 5.77 23.13 -16.29
CA HIS A 211 4.32 23.19 -16.09
C HIS A 211 3.51 23.01 -17.37
N LYS A 212 4.11 23.22 -18.55
CA LYS A 212 3.48 22.98 -19.86
C LYS A 212 3.62 21.54 -20.33
N HIS A 213 4.60 20.81 -19.79
CA HIS A 213 4.97 19.46 -20.24
C HIS A 213 4.57 18.37 -19.23
N ASP A 214 4.63 18.67 -17.94
CA ASP A 214 4.20 17.77 -16.86
C ASP A 214 2.86 18.24 -16.29
N GLN A 215 1.81 17.46 -16.53
CA GLN A 215 0.45 17.80 -16.11
C GLN A 215 0.32 17.87 -14.57
N GLY A 216 1.02 17.01 -13.84
CA GLY A 216 0.99 16.99 -12.37
C GLY A 216 1.57 18.29 -11.81
N PHE A 217 2.76 18.68 -12.28
CA PHE A 217 3.38 19.94 -11.92
C PHE A 217 2.57 21.14 -12.43
N GLY A 218 1.97 21.06 -13.62
CA GLY A 218 1.03 22.06 -14.14
C GLY A 218 -0.14 22.32 -13.17
N SER A 219 -0.76 21.28 -12.63
CA SER A 219 -1.80 21.40 -11.61
C SER A 219 -1.28 22.02 -10.31
N VAL A 220 -0.06 21.70 -9.88
CA VAL A 220 0.59 22.35 -8.73
C VAL A 220 0.75 23.86 -8.98
N VAL A 221 1.22 24.25 -10.16
CA VAL A 221 1.37 25.68 -10.53
C VAL A 221 0.03 26.41 -10.53
N LEU A 222 -1.03 25.79 -11.05
CA LEU A 222 -2.37 26.37 -11.01
C LEU A 222 -2.88 26.57 -9.58
N LEU A 223 -2.64 25.61 -8.67
CA LEU A 223 -3.03 25.73 -7.27
C LEU A 223 -2.24 26.81 -6.54
N VAL A 224 -0.94 26.93 -6.83
CA VAL A 224 -0.10 28.04 -6.35
C VAL A 224 -0.68 29.38 -6.83
N CYS A 225 -1.05 29.49 -8.10
CA CYS A 225 -1.69 30.69 -8.63
C CYS A 225 -3.04 30.96 -7.96
N ALA A 226 -3.86 29.92 -7.75
CA ALA A 226 -5.15 30.03 -7.08
C ALA A 226 -5.03 30.50 -5.63
N LEU A 227 -4.03 30.02 -4.89
CA LEU A 227 -3.75 30.47 -3.53
C LEU A 227 -3.18 31.89 -3.49
N GLY A 228 -2.24 32.22 -4.39
CA GLY A 228 -1.69 33.56 -4.54
C GLY A 228 -2.75 34.60 -4.90
N ALA A 229 -3.77 34.20 -5.68
CA ALA A 229 -4.88 35.04 -6.12
C ALA A 229 -5.62 35.71 -4.97
N ARG A 230 -5.73 35.03 -3.83
CA ARG A 230 -6.44 35.51 -2.64
C ARG A 230 -5.80 36.74 -2.00
N PHE A 231 -4.54 37.01 -2.35
CA PHE A 231 -3.77 38.13 -1.84
C PHE A 231 -3.48 39.17 -2.93
N SER A 232 -4.05 39.01 -4.13
CA SER A 232 -3.89 39.93 -5.24
C SER A 232 -5.10 40.85 -5.36
N ASN A 233 -4.86 42.10 -5.75
CA ASN A 233 -5.91 43.06 -6.12
C ASN A 233 -6.10 43.15 -7.64
N ASP A 234 -5.38 42.34 -8.42
CA ASP A 234 -5.48 42.35 -9.88
C ASP A 234 -6.84 41.79 -10.32
N PRO A 235 -7.67 42.53 -11.07
CA PRO A 235 -8.99 42.08 -11.48
C PRO A 235 -8.96 40.81 -12.35
N ARG A 236 -7.83 40.51 -13.00
CA ARG A 236 -7.65 39.28 -13.79
C ARG A 236 -7.77 38.03 -12.94
N VAL A 237 -7.65 38.08 -11.61
CA VAL A 237 -7.75 36.89 -10.75
C VAL A 237 -9.19 36.42 -10.50
N LEU A 238 -10.17 37.29 -10.79
CA LEU A 238 -11.60 37.04 -10.55
C LEU A 238 -12.22 36.18 -11.66
N LEU A 239 -13.39 35.61 -11.36
CA LEU A 239 -14.23 34.97 -12.38
C LEU A 239 -14.87 36.02 -13.29
N GLU A 240 -15.10 35.66 -14.56
CA GLU A 240 -15.69 36.57 -15.54
C GLU A 240 -17.07 37.05 -15.08
N GLY A 241 -17.28 38.37 -15.07
CA GLY A 241 -18.52 38.99 -14.62
C GLY A 241 -18.72 39.05 -13.10
N ILE A 242 -17.83 38.48 -12.28
CA ILE A 242 -17.93 38.46 -10.82
C ILE A 242 -16.94 39.47 -10.21
N LYS A 243 -17.46 40.40 -9.40
CA LYS A 243 -16.63 41.40 -8.69
C LYS A 243 -16.26 41.00 -7.26
N ASP A 244 -16.85 39.91 -6.77
CA ASP A 244 -16.58 39.40 -5.43
C ASP A 244 -15.17 38.81 -5.35
N GLN A 245 -14.37 39.31 -4.40
CA GLN A 245 -13.01 38.85 -4.14
C GLN A 245 -12.97 37.38 -3.69
N HIS A 246 -14.05 36.84 -3.15
CA HIS A 246 -14.14 35.41 -2.85
C HIS A 246 -14.09 34.51 -4.11
N SER A 247 -14.27 35.10 -5.30
CA SER A 247 -14.09 34.39 -6.59
C SER A 247 -12.61 34.31 -7.04
N ALA A 248 -11.70 35.00 -6.37
CA ALA A 248 -10.29 35.02 -6.73
C ALA A 248 -9.68 33.62 -6.76
N GLY A 249 -9.07 33.26 -7.90
CA GLY A 249 -8.34 32.02 -8.09
C GLY A 249 -9.18 30.79 -8.42
N TRP A 250 -10.52 30.86 -8.36
CA TRP A 250 -11.40 29.74 -8.66
C TRP A 250 -11.23 29.20 -10.08
N LYS A 251 -10.95 30.07 -11.07
CA LYS A 251 -10.69 29.65 -12.45
C LYS A 251 -9.49 28.71 -12.60
N TRP A 252 -8.48 28.83 -11.74
CA TRP A 252 -7.32 27.94 -11.75
C TRP A 252 -7.56 26.71 -10.88
N PHE A 253 -8.24 26.89 -9.74
CA PHE A 253 -8.64 25.80 -8.86
C PHE A 253 -9.54 24.77 -9.57
N HIS A 254 -10.53 25.22 -10.34
CA HIS A 254 -11.41 24.33 -11.13
C HIS A 254 -10.66 23.49 -12.16
N GLN A 255 -9.56 24.01 -12.71
CA GLN A 255 -8.72 23.29 -13.67
C GLN A 255 -7.79 22.29 -12.97
N ALA A 256 -7.29 22.63 -11.77
CA ALA A 256 -6.35 21.81 -11.01
C ALA A 256 -7.01 20.64 -10.27
N HIS A 257 -8.34 20.64 -10.14
CA HIS A 257 -9.10 19.55 -9.54
C HIS A 257 -9.02 18.29 -10.40
N TRP A 258 -7.97 17.51 -10.15
CA TRP A 258 -7.80 16.18 -10.70
C TRP A 258 -8.19 15.15 -9.64
N VAL A 259 -9.40 14.58 -9.76
CA VAL A 259 -9.62 13.24 -9.21
C VAL A 259 -8.79 12.32 -10.07
N ARG A 260 -7.68 11.83 -9.53
CA ARG A 260 -6.80 10.82 -10.13
C ARG A 260 -7.64 9.79 -10.89
N ARG A 261 -7.68 9.88 -12.22
CA ARG A 261 -8.55 9.03 -13.05
C ARG A 261 -8.12 7.57 -13.02
N SER A 262 -6.83 7.32 -12.81
CA SER A 262 -6.30 5.98 -12.62
C SER A 262 -5.79 5.77 -11.20
N LEU A 263 -6.57 5.04 -10.40
CA LEU A 263 -6.12 4.48 -9.12
C LEU A 263 -5.05 3.39 -9.28
N LEU A 264 -4.72 3.05 -10.52
CA LEU A 264 -3.89 1.93 -10.89
C LEU A 264 -2.42 2.31 -11.10
N VAL A 265 -2.09 3.61 -11.14
CA VAL A 265 -0.71 4.12 -11.18
C VAL A 265 -0.24 4.45 -9.74
N PRO A 266 1.04 4.30 -9.37
CA PRO A 266 1.57 4.76 -8.10
C PRO A 266 1.51 6.29 -7.96
N PRO A 267 1.32 6.80 -6.74
CA PRO A 267 1.29 8.24 -6.49
C PRO A 267 2.61 8.92 -6.80
N ARG A 268 2.52 10.07 -7.45
CA ARG A 268 3.64 10.98 -7.66
C ARG A 268 3.68 12.02 -6.55
N LEU A 269 4.84 12.67 -6.38
CA LEU A 269 5.00 13.78 -5.44
C LEU A 269 3.97 14.90 -5.71
N SER A 270 3.72 15.19 -6.99
CA SER A 270 2.72 16.16 -7.42
C SER A 270 1.32 15.82 -6.90
N ASP A 271 0.96 14.54 -6.79
CA ASP A 271 -0.38 14.13 -6.35
C ASP A 271 -0.61 14.52 -4.88
N LEU A 272 0.41 14.36 -4.03
CA LEU A 272 0.35 14.82 -2.63
C LEU A 272 0.35 16.34 -2.55
N GLN A 273 1.19 17.02 -3.34
CA GLN A 273 1.24 18.48 -3.37
C GLN A 273 -0.11 19.06 -3.81
N ILE A 274 -0.76 18.48 -4.82
CA ILE A 274 -2.10 18.85 -5.29
C ILE A 274 -3.12 18.67 -4.18
N ALA A 275 -3.14 17.52 -3.50
CA ALA A 275 -4.07 17.26 -2.41
C ALA A 275 -3.92 18.28 -1.27
N SER A 276 -2.68 18.55 -0.84
CA SER A 276 -2.39 19.50 0.24
C SER A 276 -2.74 20.94 -0.14
N LEU A 277 -2.36 21.40 -1.33
CA LEU A 277 -2.68 22.75 -1.80
C LEU A 277 -4.19 22.94 -2.04
N SER A 278 -4.88 21.92 -2.55
CA SER A 278 -6.33 21.95 -2.74
C SER A 278 -7.07 22.02 -1.41
N ALA A 279 -6.62 21.26 -0.40
CA ALA A 279 -7.16 21.35 0.95
C ALA A 279 -7.01 22.76 1.54
N ILE A 280 -5.84 23.39 1.40
CA ILE A 280 -5.60 24.77 1.86
C ILE A 280 -6.51 25.76 1.14
N PHE A 281 -6.68 25.61 -0.18
CA PHE A 281 -7.60 26.45 -0.93
C PHE A 281 -9.02 26.28 -0.38
N LEU A 282 -9.56 25.06 -0.32
CA LEU A 282 -10.92 24.83 0.17
C LEU A 282 -11.13 25.29 1.60
N HIS A 283 -10.13 25.18 2.47
CA HIS A 283 -10.22 25.64 3.85
C HIS A 283 -10.50 27.15 3.97
N GLY A 284 -9.91 27.96 3.09
CA GLY A 284 -10.17 29.41 3.04
C GLY A 284 -11.35 29.81 2.14
N SER A 285 -12.22 28.87 1.77
CA SER A 285 -13.42 29.13 0.96
C SER A 285 -14.71 29.02 1.79
N SER A 286 -15.86 29.28 1.17
CA SER A 286 -17.19 29.07 1.80
C SER A 286 -17.56 27.59 1.95
N THR A 287 -16.77 26.66 1.42
CA THR A 287 -16.98 25.21 1.49
C THR A 287 -15.80 24.48 2.16
N PRO A 288 -15.44 24.81 3.41
CA PRO A 288 -14.29 24.21 4.09
C PRO A 288 -14.48 22.71 4.36
N GLN A 289 -15.72 22.20 4.34
CA GLN A 289 -16.03 20.79 4.56
C GLN A 289 -15.39 19.88 3.48
N LEU A 290 -15.23 20.41 2.25
CA LEU A 290 -14.60 19.68 1.15
C LEU A 290 -13.10 19.47 1.36
N SER A 291 -12.45 20.31 2.17
CA SER A 291 -11.01 20.17 2.46
C SER A 291 -10.66 18.84 3.13
N TRP A 292 -11.58 18.28 3.93
CA TRP A 292 -11.38 16.98 4.58
C TRP A 292 -11.23 15.83 3.58
N ASN A 293 -11.96 15.89 2.45
CA ASN A 293 -11.87 14.88 1.40
C ASN A 293 -10.51 14.90 0.73
N GLU A 294 -10.00 16.10 0.45
CA GLU A 294 -8.66 16.30 -0.13
C GLU A 294 -7.57 15.79 0.80
N ILE A 295 -7.65 16.11 2.11
CA ILE A 295 -6.73 15.60 3.12
C ILE A 295 -6.77 14.07 3.18
N GLY A 296 -7.98 13.49 3.24
CA GLY A 296 -8.15 12.04 3.26
C GLY A 296 -7.58 11.34 2.02
N MET A 297 -7.71 11.94 0.84
CA MET A 297 -7.05 11.45 -0.37
C MET A 297 -5.53 11.54 -0.27
N GLY A 298 -4.99 12.69 0.14
CA GLY A 298 -3.55 12.90 0.30
C GLY A 298 -2.90 11.87 1.23
N ILE A 299 -3.54 11.58 2.37
CA ILE A 299 -3.06 10.55 3.32
C ILE A 299 -3.00 9.17 2.66
N ARG A 300 -4.04 8.77 1.91
CA ARG A 300 -4.07 7.47 1.23
C ARG A 300 -2.96 7.36 0.18
N LEU A 301 -2.73 8.44 -0.58
CA LEU A 301 -1.65 8.49 -1.57
C LEU A 301 -0.27 8.37 -0.89
N ALA A 302 -0.06 9.09 0.22
CA ALA A 302 1.18 9.02 0.99
C ALA A 302 1.42 7.63 1.60
N GLN A 303 0.36 6.93 1.99
CA GLN A 303 0.45 5.55 2.49
C GLN A 303 0.84 4.56 1.39
N ASP A 304 0.28 4.69 0.19
CA ASP A 304 0.55 3.80 -0.96
C ASP A 304 2.00 3.83 -1.43
N VAL A 305 2.71 4.96 -1.24
CA VAL A 305 4.15 5.09 -1.53
C VAL A 305 5.05 4.94 -0.30
N GLY A 306 4.47 4.82 0.90
CA GLY A 306 5.24 4.67 2.14
C GLY A 306 5.84 5.96 2.70
N ALA A 307 5.48 7.15 2.19
CA ALA A 307 6.03 8.45 2.61
C ALA A 307 5.88 8.73 4.13
N HIS A 308 4.90 8.07 4.76
CA HIS A 308 4.65 8.11 6.20
C HIS A 308 5.72 7.42 7.07
N ARG A 309 6.66 6.66 6.49
CA ARG A 309 7.70 5.95 7.26
C ARG A 309 9.08 6.57 7.06
N ARG A 310 9.75 6.88 8.16
CA ARG A 310 11.13 7.39 8.17
C ARG A 310 12.13 6.52 7.40
N LYS A 311 11.92 5.20 7.39
CA LYS A 311 12.81 4.21 6.73
C LYS A 311 12.72 4.18 5.20
N VAL A 312 11.76 4.89 4.59
CA VAL A 312 11.67 4.99 3.12
C VAL A 312 12.70 5.97 2.57
N TYR A 313 13.13 6.94 3.38
CA TYR A 313 14.13 7.93 2.99
C TYR A 313 15.54 7.35 3.17
N GLY A 314 16.38 7.50 2.15
CA GLY A 314 17.77 7.05 2.16
C GLY A 314 18.64 7.81 3.16
N SER A 315 19.86 7.30 3.36
CA SER A 315 20.89 8.00 4.13
C SER A 315 21.45 9.22 3.39
N VAL A 316 21.40 9.20 2.06
CA VAL A 316 21.76 10.34 1.20
C VAL A 316 20.51 11.17 0.95
N LEU A 317 20.49 12.40 1.46
CA LEU A 317 19.34 13.30 1.32
C LEU A 317 19.25 13.84 -0.11
N THR A 318 18.14 13.52 -0.79
CA THR A 318 17.81 14.12 -2.09
C THR A 318 16.75 15.22 -1.95
N VAL A 319 16.74 16.16 -2.91
CA VAL A 319 15.72 17.23 -2.96
C VAL A 319 14.31 16.66 -3.05
N GLU A 320 14.13 15.58 -3.80
CA GLU A 320 12.83 14.91 -3.98
C GLU A 320 12.35 14.28 -2.67
N GLU A 321 13.21 13.58 -1.94
CA GLU A 321 12.86 13.01 -0.62
C GLU A 321 12.47 14.08 0.40
N GLU A 322 13.17 15.21 0.42
CA GLU A 322 12.82 16.33 1.30
C GLU A 322 11.46 16.95 0.92
N LEU A 323 11.12 16.98 -0.38
CA LEU A 323 9.80 17.42 -0.82
C LEU A 323 8.69 16.42 -0.44
N TRP A 324 8.95 15.12 -0.51
CA TRP A 324 8.03 14.09 0.00
C TRP A 324 7.79 14.24 1.51
N LYS A 325 8.84 14.52 2.29
CA LYS A 325 8.72 14.80 3.71
C LYS A 325 7.86 16.04 3.98
N ARG A 326 8.15 17.16 3.30
CA ARG A 326 7.39 18.41 3.41
C ARG A 326 5.92 18.28 3.02
N ALA A 327 5.61 17.42 2.05
CA ALA A 327 4.23 17.21 1.62
C ALA A 327 3.43 16.36 2.62
N PHE A 328 4.08 15.50 3.39
CA PHE A 328 3.42 14.60 4.35
C PHE A 328 3.40 15.09 5.81
N TRP A 329 4.53 15.61 6.33
CA TRP A 329 4.72 15.98 7.73
C TRP A 329 4.44 17.46 7.99
#